data_AF-A0A2V7F0W2-F1
#
_entry.id   AF-A0A2V7F0W2-F1
#
_cell.length_a   1.000
_cell.length_b   1.000
_cell.length_c   1.000
_cell.angle_alpha   90.00
_cell.angle_beta   90.00
_cell.angle_gamma   90.00
#
_symmetry.space_group_name_H-M   'P 1'
#
loop_
_entity.id
_entity.type
_entity.pdbx_description
1 polymer ?
#
loop_
_entity_poly.entity_id
_entity_poly.type
_entity_poly.pdbx_seq_one_letter_code
_entity_poly.pdbx_strand_id
1 'polypeptide(L)'
;MKLWRDALVFLVGLALGVTLVLVGPRVAGPFLPEALRGKAEVVEGEVAKKLREQDRLLVTLVTGRGAILITFRQKVAEVDLLVAEGDKLTLHVRRFEPFVEDPAIQSVKKKDVS
;
A
#
# COMPACT_ATOMS: atom_id res chain seq x y z
N MET A 1 -33.40 22.42 27.43
CA MET A 1 -33.11 20.96 27.38
C MET A 1 -33.07 20.35 25.97
N LYS A 2 -33.82 20.88 24.98
CA LYS A 2 -33.90 20.31 23.62
C LYS A 2 -32.60 20.46 22.80
N LEU A 3 -32.01 21.66 22.81
CA LEU A 3 -30.76 21.99 22.10
C LEU A 3 -29.57 21.11 22.49
N TRP A 4 -29.50 20.65 23.74
CA TRP A 4 -28.39 19.80 24.18
C TRP A 4 -28.50 18.38 23.63
N ARG A 5 -29.72 17.87 23.45
CA ARG A 5 -29.98 16.58 22.81
C ARG A 5 -29.59 16.61 21.34
N ASP A 6 -29.92 17.70 20.65
CA ASP A 6 -29.60 17.88 19.23
C ASP A 6 -28.09 18.01 19.01
N ALA A 7 -27.40 18.75 19.88
CA ALA A 7 -25.93 18.85 19.87
C ALA A 7 -25.26 17.49 20.13
N LEU A 8 -25.83 16.66 21.01
CA LEU A 8 -25.29 15.34 21.33
C LEU A 8 -25.47 14.36 20.17
N VAL A 9 -26.62 14.39 19.50
CA VAL A 9 -26.85 13.60 18.27
C VAL A 9 -25.92 14.06 17.15
N PHE A 10 -25.71 15.37 17.00
CA PHE A 10 -24.75 15.92 16.03
C PHE A 10 -23.32 15.46 16.32
N LEU A 11 -22.88 15.52 17.58
CA LEU A 11 -21.55 15.06 17.98
C LEU A 11 -21.35 13.56 17.75
N VAL A 12 -22.37 12.74 18.04
CA VAL A 12 -22.32 11.30 17.77
C VAL A 12 -22.25 11.03 16.27
N GLY A 13 -23.06 11.74 15.47
CA GLY A 13 -23.02 11.63 14.00
C GLY A 13 -21.66 12.06 13.43
N LEU A 14 -21.10 13.16 13.93
CA LEU A 14 -19.78 13.66 13.55
C LEU A 14 -18.68 12.65 13.91
N ALA A 15 -18.71 12.14 15.14
CA ALA A 15 -17.76 11.13 15.60
C ALA A 15 -17.84 9.86 14.76
N LEU A 16 -19.04 9.35 14.48
CA LEU A 16 -19.24 8.20 13.60
C LEU A 16 -18.72 8.47 12.18
N GLY A 17 -18.99 9.65 11.62
CA GLY A 17 -18.48 10.06 10.31
C GLY A 17 -16.95 10.09 10.26
N VAL A 18 -16.30 10.71 11.25
CA VAL A 18 -14.83 10.78 11.35
C VAL A 18 -14.22 9.39 11.53
N THR A 19 -14.83 8.55 12.37
CA THR A 19 -14.35 7.18 12.62
C THR A 19 -14.44 6.35 11.34
N LEU A 20 -15.53 6.49 10.58
CA LEU A 20 -15.71 5.78 9.31
C LEU A 20 -14.69 6.23 8.25
N VAL A 21 -14.33 7.51 8.19
CA VAL A 21 -13.31 8.02 7.24
C VAL A 21 -11.91 7.52 7.59
N LEU A 22 -11.56 7.45 8.88
CA LEU A 22 -10.23 7.02 9.33
C LEU A 22 -10.05 5.50 9.27
N VAL A 23 -11.08 4.74 9.63
CA VAL A 23 -11.01 3.28 9.78
C VAL A 23 -11.53 2.56 8.53
N GLY A 24 -12.50 3.15 7.83
CA GLY A 24 -13.14 2.59 6.63
C GLY A 24 -12.17 2.08 5.56
N PRO A 25 -11.11 2.83 5.17
CA PRO A 25 -10.15 2.35 4.18
C PRO A 25 -9.42 1.08 4.61
N ARG A 26 -9.24 0.87 5.92
CA ARG A 26 -8.51 -0.28 6.48
C ARG A 26 -9.37 -1.54 6.60
N VAL A 27 -10.68 -1.40 6.83
CA VAL A 27 -11.60 -2.55 7.01
C VAL A 27 -12.43 -2.85 5.76
N ALA A 28 -12.83 -1.83 5.02
CA ALA A 28 -13.75 -1.94 3.87
C ALA A 28 -13.04 -1.79 2.52
N GLY A 29 -11.70 -1.73 2.48
CA GLY A 29 -10.90 -1.64 1.24
C GLY A 29 -11.41 -2.48 0.06
N PRO A 30 -11.78 -3.76 0.26
CA PRO A 30 -12.30 -4.61 -0.82
C PRO A 30 -13.72 -4.24 -1.28
N PHE A 31 -14.56 -3.69 -0.40
CA PHE A 31 -15.98 -3.40 -0.65
C PHE A 31 -16.27 -1.94 -1.02
N LEU A 32 -15.26 -1.06 -0.97
CA LEU A 32 -15.39 0.34 -1.35
C LEU A 32 -15.46 0.50 -2.89
N PRO A 33 -16.40 1.31 -3.42
CA PRO A 33 -16.42 1.72 -4.81
C PRO A 33 -15.10 2.35 -5.24
N GLU A 34 -14.70 2.20 -6.50
CA GLU A 34 -13.43 2.73 -7.01
C GLU A 34 -13.24 4.24 -6.77
N ALA A 35 -14.33 5.01 -6.76
CA ALA A 35 -14.31 6.44 -6.46
C ALA A 35 -13.85 6.80 -5.03
N LEU A 36 -13.96 5.85 -4.08
CA LEU A 36 -13.58 6.01 -2.67
C LEU A 36 -12.33 5.22 -2.30
N ARG A 37 -11.88 4.29 -3.15
CA ARG A 37 -10.53 3.72 -3.04
C ARG A 37 -9.56 4.85 -3.38
N GLY A 38 -8.79 5.31 -2.39
CA GLY A 38 -7.79 6.35 -2.60
C GLY A 38 -6.94 6.01 -3.82
N LYS A 39 -6.77 6.96 -4.74
CA LYS A 39 -6.11 6.79 -6.05
C LYS A 39 -4.80 6.01 -5.87
N ALA A 40 -4.86 4.70 -6.14
CA ALA A 40 -3.69 3.85 -6.15
C ALA A 40 -3.13 3.90 -7.58
N GLU A 41 -1.91 4.38 -7.69
CA GLU A 41 -1.16 4.37 -8.92
C GLU A 41 -0.51 3.00 -9.08
N VAL A 42 -0.64 2.41 -10.26
CA VAL A 42 0.01 1.14 -10.60
C VAL A 42 1.42 1.44 -11.11
N VAL A 43 2.41 0.83 -10.49
CA VAL A 43 3.82 0.96 -10.87
C VAL A 43 4.35 -0.41 -11.26
N GLU A 44 4.92 -0.49 -12.46
CA GLU A 44 5.63 -1.67 -12.95
C GLU A 44 7.13 -1.36 -13.06
N GLY A 45 7.96 -2.31 -12.62
CA GLY A 45 9.41 -2.19 -12.73
C GLY A 45 10.11 -3.51 -12.49
N GLU A 46 11.42 -3.50 -12.68
CA GLU A 46 12.29 -4.65 -12.47
C GLU A 46 13.05 -4.52 -11.15
N VAL A 47 13.16 -5.62 -10.40
CA VAL A 47 13.91 -5.68 -9.15
C VAL A 47 15.40 -5.63 -9.48
N ALA A 48 16.01 -4.46 -9.32
CA ALA A 48 17.43 -4.28 -9.55
C ALA A 48 18.28 -4.81 -8.39
N LYS A 49 17.78 -4.71 -7.16
CA LYS A 49 18.51 -5.17 -5.98
C LYS A 49 17.58 -5.55 -4.85
N LYS A 50 17.94 -6.59 -4.10
CA LYS A 50 17.23 -7.02 -2.89
C LYS A 50 18.20 -7.10 -1.72
N LEU A 51 17.84 -6.52 -0.59
CA LEU A 51 18.60 -6.59 0.65
C LEU A 51 17.68 -6.94 1.81
N ARG A 52 17.94 -8.09 2.44
CA ARG A 52 17.22 -8.50 3.64
C ARG A 52 17.98 -8.06 4.88
N GLU A 53 17.30 -7.30 5.73
CA GLU A 53 17.75 -6.94 7.08
C GLU A 53 16.92 -7.73 8.11
N GLN A 54 17.29 -7.63 9.40
CA GLN A 54 16.69 -8.45 10.45
C GLN A 54 15.17 -8.24 10.60
N ASP A 55 14.70 -7.00 10.46
CA ASP A 55 13.32 -6.58 10.69
C ASP A 55 12.61 -6.08 9.42
N ARG A 56 13.32 -5.97 8.30
CA ARG A 56 12.78 -5.39 7.05
C ARG A 56 13.46 -5.93 5.81
N LEU A 57 12.76 -5.83 4.68
CA LEU A 57 13.27 -6.14 3.35
C LEU A 57 13.30 -4.88 2.50
N LEU A 58 14.47 -4.56 1.98
CA LEU A 58 14.69 -3.44 1.07
C LEU A 58 14.75 -3.99 -0.36
N VAL A 59 13.94 -3.42 -1.25
CA VAL A 59 13.86 -3.81 -2.65
C VAL A 59 13.99 -2.55 -3.50
N THR A 60 15.04 -2.49 -4.32
CA THR A 60 15.22 -1.42 -5.29
C THR A 60 14.55 -1.82 -6.60
N LEU A 61 13.50 -1.09 -6.97
CA LEU A 61 12.75 -1.28 -8.19
C LEU A 61 13.15 -0.23 -9.22
N VAL A 62 13.58 -0.65 -10.41
CA VAL A 62 13.84 0.25 -11.53
C VAL A 62 12.62 0.27 -12.44
N THR A 63 12.03 1.46 -12.61
CA THR A 63 10.85 1.70 -13.44
C THR A 63 11.23 2.60 -14.62
N GLY A 64 10.33 2.73 -15.61
CA GLY A 64 10.52 3.68 -16.71
C GLY A 64 10.59 5.16 -16.29
N ARG A 65 10.19 5.49 -15.05
CA ARG A 65 10.24 6.86 -14.50
C ARG A 65 11.44 7.12 -13.58
N GLY A 66 12.17 6.07 -13.22
CA GLY A 66 13.26 6.13 -12.25
C GLY A 66 13.26 4.97 -11.28
N ALA A 67 14.18 5.00 -10.32
CA ALA A 67 14.30 3.98 -9.29
C ALA A 67 13.47 4.33 -8.05
N ILE A 68 12.86 3.32 -7.44
CA ILE A 68 12.15 3.39 -6.17
C ILE A 68 12.81 2.42 -5.19
N LEU A 69 13.06 2.86 -3.96
CA LEU A 69 13.42 2.02 -2.84
C LEU A 69 12.16 1.66 -2.05
N ILE A 70 11.86 0.37 -2.01
CA ILE A 70 10.71 -0.17 -1.31
C ILE A 70 11.18 -0.81 -0.01
N THR A 71 10.55 -0.45 1.10
CA THR A 71 10.81 -1.04 2.41
C THR A 71 9.60 -1.85 2.84
N PHE A 72 9.74 -3.18 2.92
CA PHE A 72 8.73 -4.05 3.52
C PHE A 72 9.09 -4.33 4.97
N ARG A 73 8.19 -3.99 5.88
CA ARG A 73 8.26 -4.34 7.31
C ARG A 73 7.23 -5.43 7.66
N GLN A 74 6.23 -5.64 6.81
CA GLN A 74 5.23 -6.68 6.96
C GLN A 74 5.51 -7.87 6.05
N LYS A 75 5.24 -9.08 6.55
CA LYS A 75 5.37 -10.33 5.77
C LYS A 75 6.75 -10.47 5.12
N VAL A 76 7.80 -10.05 5.83
CA VAL A 76 9.18 -9.95 5.32
C VAL A 76 9.65 -11.28 4.75
N ALA A 77 9.37 -12.39 5.45
CA ALA A 77 9.79 -13.71 5.01
C ALA A 77 9.07 -14.17 3.74
N GLU A 78 7.76 -13.92 3.66
CA GLU A 78 6.93 -14.29 2.52
C GLU A 78 7.27 -13.45 1.29
N VAL A 79 7.47 -12.14 1.45
CA VAL A 79 7.88 -11.25 0.36
C VAL A 79 9.28 -11.59 -0.13
N ASP A 80 10.21 -11.92 0.78
CA ASP A 80 11.57 -12.31 0.39
C ASP A 80 11.61 -13.61 -0.43
N LEU A 81 10.72 -14.56 -0.14
CA LEU A 81 10.53 -15.78 -0.94
C LEU A 81 9.88 -15.48 -2.28
N LEU A 82 8.95 -14.53 -2.31
CA LEU A 82 8.19 -14.20 -3.52
C LEU A 82 8.99 -13.36 -4.51
N VAL A 83 9.95 -12.56 -4.04
CA VAL A 83 10.67 -11.58 -4.87
C VAL A 83 12.15 -11.93 -5.00
N ALA A 84 12.62 -12.03 -6.24
CA ALA A 84 14.04 -12.20 -6.58
C ALA A 84 14.56 -11.03 -7.42
N GLU A 85 15.89 -10.88 -7.47
CA GLU A 85 16.53 -9.93 -8.36
C GLU A 85 16.29 -10.32 -9.83
N GLY A 86 15.95 -9.35 -10.67
CA GLY A 86 15.53 -9.53 -12.06
C GLY A 86 14.05 -9.88 -12.25
N ASP A 87 13.28 -10.08 -11.18
CA ASP A 87 11.82 -10.24 -11.30
C ASP A 87 11.16 -8.90 -11.68
N LYS A 88 10.07 -8.97 -12.45
CA LYS A 88 9.21 -7.81 -12.71
C LYS A 88 8.10 -7.75 -11.68
N LEU A 89 8.02 -6.64 -10.96
CA LEU A 89 7.00 -6.38 -9.96
C LEU A 89 5.97 -5.38 -10.49
N THR A 90 4.70 -5.66 -10.23
CA THR A 90 3.62 -4.70 -10.34
C THR A 90 3.09 -4.38 -8.95
N LEU A 91 3.10 -3.10 -8.59
CA LEU A 91 2.78 -2.62 -7.24
C LEU A 91 1.68 -1.57 -7.30
N HIS A 92 0.86 -1.53 -6.25
CA HIS A 92 -0.06 -0.43 -6.00
C HIS A 92 0.57 0.51 -4.97
N VAL A 93 0.87 1.72 -5.41
CA VAL A 93 1.40 2.80 -4.56
C VAL A 93 0.41 3.95 -4.53
N ARG A 94 0.37 4.71 -3.43
CA ARG A 94 -0.52 5.90 -3.35
C ARG A 94 -0.08 7.01 -4.31
N ARG A 95 1.23 7.09 -4.55
CA ARG A 95 1.89 8.04 -5.44
C ARG A 95 3.26 7.47 -5.79
N PHE A 96 3.74 7.76 -6.99
CA PHE A 96 5.14 7.53 -7.33
C PHE A 96 6.07 8.42 -6.50
N GLU A 97 6.81 7.81 -5.57
CA GLU A 97 7.79 8.46 -4.70
C GLU A 97 9.07 7.60 -4.65
N PRO A 98 10.27 8.19 -4.49
CA PRO A 98 11.52 7.44 -4.45
C PRO A 98 11.63 6.45 -3.28
N PHE A 99 10.87 6.67 -2.20
CA PHE A 99 10.84 5.83 -1.01
C PHE A 99 9.41 5.42 -0.73
N VAL A 100 9.14 4.12 -0.70
CA VAL A 100 7.79 3.58 -0.48
C VAL A 100 7.83 2.52 0.61
N GLU A 101 6.87 2.59 1.54
CA GLU A 101 6.76 1.65 2.65
C GLU A 101 5.57 0.71 2.47
N ASP A 102 5.82 -0.59 2.64
CA ASP A 102 4.83 -1.68 2.59
C ASP A 102 3.78 -1.56 1.46
N PRO A 103 4.17 -1.37 0.18
CA PRO A 103 3.21 -1.29 -0.91
C PRO A 103 2.56 -2.65 -1.14
N ALA A 104 1.31 -2.64 -1.62
CA ALA A 104 0.63 -3.87 -1.98
C ALA A 104 1.23 -4.41 -3.29
N ILE A 105 1.74 -5.65 -3.23
CA ILE A 105 2.20 -6.37 -4.41
C ILE A 105 0.98 -6.89 -5.16
N GLN A 106 0.79 -6.44 -6.40
CA GLN A 106 -0.29 -6.91 -7.26
C GLN A 106 0.10 -8.19 -7.99
N SER A 107 1.30 -8.23 -8.56
CA SER A 107 1.82 -9.42 -9.25
C SER A 107 3.34 -9.42 -9.29
N VAL A 108 3.91 -10.62 -9.40
CA VAL A 108 5.35 -10.85 -9.59
C VAL A 108 5.51 -11.75 -10.80
N LYS A 109 6.15 -11.24 -11.85
CA LYS A 109 6.56 -12.03 -13.01
C LYS A 109 8.00 -12.45 -12.80
N LYS A 110 8.22 -13.76 -12.73
CA LYS A 110 9.55 -14.32 -12.61
C LYS A 110 10.37 -14.02 -13.85
N LYS A 111 11.66 -13.75 -13.66
CA LYS A 111 12.60 -13.73 -14.77
C LYS A 111 12.50 -15.06 -15.52
N ASP A 112 12.29 -15.02 -16.83
CA ASP A 112 12.24 -16.24 -17.64
C ASP A 112 13.54 -17.02 -17.43
N VAL A 113 13.40 -18.22 -16.87
CA VAL A 113 14.49 -19.19 -16.76
C VAL A 113 14.58 -19.86 -18.12
N SER A 114 15.34 -19.26 -19.03
CA SER A 114 15.85 -19.93 -20.24
C SER A 114 17.15 -20.66 -19.93
#